data_AF-A0A2T7NKB0-F1
#
_entry.id   AF-A0A2T7NKB0-F1
#
_cell.length_a   1.000
_cell.length_b   1.000
_cell.length_c   1.000
_cell.angle_alpha   90.00
_cell.angle_beta   90.00
_cell.angle_gamma   90.00
#
_symmetry.space_group_name_H-M   'P 1'
#
loop_
_entity.id
_entity.type
_entity.pdbx_description
1 polymer ?
#
loop_
_entity_poly.entity_id
_entity_poly.type
_entity_poly.pdbx_seq_one_letter_code
_entity_poly.pdbx_strand_id
1 'polypeptide(L)'
;MVYMMLKTPEGWSCDEMVGHVLAGYLSQVQLTKAEVDILPLVILARFTQILIFGYHMFSLDPSNQSALVHARKVWPHLLHLWQQPVESTLSTWRQIVLRRNIAFPCN
;
A
#
# COMPACT_ATOMS: atom_id res chain seq x y z
N MET A 1 -5.17 1.50 -3.86
CA MET A 1 -4.45 0.78 -2.78
C MET A 1 -3.92 1.75 -1.72
N VAL A 2 -2.94 2.61 -2.04
CA VAL A 2 -2.29 3.50 -1.05
C VAL A 2 -3.25 4.43 -0.28
N TYR A 3 -4.27 5.00 -0.93
CA TYR A 3 -5.26 5.82 -0.22
C TYR A 3 -6.00 5.05 0.89
N MET A 4 -6.35 3.79 0.63
CA MET A 4 -7.01 2.94 1.63
C MET A 4 -6.05 2.56 2.77
N MET A 5 -4.75 2.42 2.48
CA MET A 5 -3.73 2.23 3.52
C MET A 5 -3.65 3.43 4.48
N LEU A 6 -3.92 4.65 4.02
CA LEU A 6 -3.98 5.85 4.87
C LEU A 6 -5.26 5.96 5.70
N LYS A 7 -6.24 5.12 5.39
CA LYS A 7 -7.49 4.95 6.12
C LYS A 7 -7.49 3.67 6.96
N THR A 8 -6.34 3.00 7.10
CA THR A 8 -6.21 1.82 7.94
C THR A 8 -6.63 2.16 9.38
N PRO A 9 -7.63 1.48 9.96
CA PRO A 9 -8.02 1.69 11.34
C PRO A 9 -6.87 1.39 12.30
N GLU A 10 -6.90 1.99 13.48
CA GLU A 10 -5.94 1.64 14.54
C GLU A 10 -6.04 0.14 14.88
N GLY A 11 -4.89 -0.53 14.95
CA GLY A 11 -4.79 -1.97 15.23
C GLY A 11 -4.75 -2.88 14.01
N TRP A 12 -4.86 -2.35 12.79
CA TRP A 12 -4.72 -3.13 11.56
C TRP A 12 -3.35 -2.91 10.92
N SER A 13 -2.74 -3.98 10.39
CA SER A 13 -1.52 -3.80 9.60
C SER A 13 -1.85 -3.23 8.22
N CYS A 14 -0.96 -2.40 7.68
CA CYS A 14 -1.15 -1.88 6.33
C CYS A 14 -1.13 -2.98 5.27
N ASP A 15 -0.46 -4.11 5.54
CA ASP A 15 -0.34 -5.23 4.62
C ASP A 15 -1.66 -5.98 4.51
N GLU A 16 -2.36 -6.19 5.64
CA GLU A 16 -3.70 -6.77 5.64
C GLU A 16 -4.70 -5.91 4.86
N MET A 17 -4.61 -4.58 5.04
CA MET A 17 -5.44 -3.64 4.30
C MET A 17 -5.20 -3.74 2.79
N VAL A 18 -3.94 -3.87 2.35
CA VAL A 18 -3.63 -4.09 0.92
C VAL A 18 -4.21 -5.41 0.44
N GLY A 19 -4.09 -6.49 1.20
CA GLY A 19 -4.68 -7.78 0.85
C GLY A 19 -6.20 -7.69 0.63
N HIS A 20 -6.91 -6.93 1.46
CA HIS A 20 -8.36 -6.69 1.29
C HIS A 20 -8.70 -5.89 0.04
N VAL A 21 -7.95 -4.82 -0.22
CA VAL A 21 -8.13 -3.99 -1.43
C VAL A 21 -7.81 -4.81 -2.68
N LEU A 22 -6.75 -5.59 -2.65
CA LEU A 22 -6.34 -6.46 -3.74
C LEU A 22 -7.40 -7.52 -4.02
N ALA A 23 -8.00 -8.13 -2.99
CA ALA A 23 -9.10 -9.05 -3.16
C ALA A 23 -10.30 -8.39 -3.87
N GLY A 24 -10.68 -7.18 -3.44
CA GLY A 24 -11.74 -6.42 -4.11
C GLY A 24 -11.40 -6.14 -5.58
N TYR A 25 -10.16 -5.73 -5.87
CA TYR A 25 -9.70 -5.46 -7.23
C TYR A 25 -9.72 -6.72 -8.12
N LEU A 26 -9.15 -7.82 -7.63
CA LEU A 26 -9.08 -9.11 -8.34
C LEU A 26 -10.45 -9.75 -8.59
N SER A 27 -11.48 -9.37 -7.82
CA SER A 27 -12.86 -9.79 -8.11
C SER A 27 -13.41 -9.20 -9.41
N GLN A 28 -12.82 -8.11 -9.91
CA GLN A 28 -13.27 -7.39 -11.10
C GLN A 28 -12.25 -7.46 -12.25
N VAL A 29 -10.96 -7.42 -11.93
CA VAL A 29 -9.87 -7.35 -12.91
C VAL A 29 -8.78 -8.34 -12.54
N GLN A 30 -8.47 -9.27 -13.46
CA GLN A 30 -7.38 -10.20 -13.27
C GLN A 30 -6.03 -9.53 -13.54
N LEU A 31 -5.06 -9.81 -12.68
CA LEU A 31 -3.67 -9.43 -12.86
C LEU A 31 -2.83 -10.66 -13.18
N THR A 32 -1.74 -10.48 -13.91
CA THR A 32 -0.69 -11.48 -14.08
C THR A 32 0.15 -11.61 -12.80
N LYS A 33 0.91 -12.71 -12.69
CA LYS A 33 1.87 -12.89 -11.60
C LYS A 33 2.89 -11.75 -11.54
N ALA A 34 3.44 -11.34 -12.68
CA ALA A 34 4.41 -10.25 -12.76
C ALA A 34 3.83 -8.92 -12.26
N GLU A 35 2.56 -8.62 -12.59
CA GLU A 35 1.89 -7.41 -12.10
C GLU A 35 1.65 -7.45 -10.59
N VAL A 36 1.34 -8.61 -10.01
CA VAL A 36 1.18 -8.75 -8.56
C VAL A 36 2.51 -8.69 -7.82
N ASP A 37 3.54 -9.37 -8.34
CA ASP A 37 4.87 -9.43 -7.72
C ASP A 37 5.54 -8.05 -7.63
N ILE A 38 5.25 -7.14 -8.56
CA ILE A 38 5.81 -5.78 -8.55
C ILE A 38 5.03 -4.80 -7.65
N LEU A 39 3.81 -5.15 -7.20
CA LEU A 39 2.97 -4.25 -6.38
C LEU A 39 3.66 -3.72 -5.12
N PRO A 40 4.43 -4.51 -4.34
CA PRO A 40 5.13 -3.98 -3.16
C PRO A 40 6.05 -2.81 -3.51
N LEU A 41 6.81 -2.93 -4.61
CA LEU A 41 7.68 -1.87 -5.10
C LEU A 41 6.89 -0.64 -5.58
N VAL A 42 5.78 -0.86 -6.30
CA VAL A 42 4.91 0.23 -6.77
C VAL A 42 4.29 0.99 -5.60
N ILE A 43 3.90 0.28 -4.53
CA ILE A 43 3.37 0.88 -3.30
C ILE A 43 4.44 1.72 -2.60
N LEU A 44 5.66 1.19 -2.44
CA LEU A 44 6.79 1.93 -1.87
C LEU A 44 7.10 3.19 -2.69
N ALA A 45 7.17 3.09 -4.02
CA ALA A 45 7.38 4.23 -4.91
C ALA A 45 6.27 5.29 -4.73
N ARG A 46 5.01 4.86 -4.61
CA ARG A 46 3.88 5.77 -4.38
C ARG A 46 3.93 6.42 -3.00
N PHE A 47 4.42 5.73 -1.97
CA PHE A 47 4.64 6.33 -0.66
C PHE A 47 5.75 7.38 -0.70
N THR A 48 6.88 7.08 -1.34
CA THR A 48 7.97 8.04 -1.56
C THR A 48 7.47 9.29 -2.30
N GLN A 49 6.64 9.11 -3.32
CA GLN A 49 6.01 10.21 -4.03
C GLN A 49 5.20 11.10 -3.07
N ILE A 50 4.34 10.53 -2.21
CA ILE A 50 3.53 11.31 -1.26
C ILE A 50 4.42 12.12 -0.30
N LEU A 51 5.53 11.55 0.17
CA LEU A 51 6.46 12.23 1.08
C LEU A 51 7.14 13.42 0.39
N ILE A 52 7.67 13.22 -0.82
CA ILE A 52 8.34 14.27 -1.59
C ILE A 52 7.37 15.40 -1.92
N PHE A 53 6.16 15.07 -2.42
CA PHE A 53 5.15 16.09 -2.71
C PHE A 53 4.69 16.81 -1.46
N GLY A 54 4.49 16.10 -0.34
CA GLY A 54 4.13 16.72 0.93
C GLY A 54 5.16 17.75 1.39
N TYR A 55 6.45 17.41 1.30
CA TYR A 55 7.54 18.33 1.62
C TYR A 55 7.62 19.51 0.63
N HIS A 56 7.55 19.24 -0.67
CA HIS A 56 7.63 20.27 -1.71
C HIS A 56 6.47 21.29 -1.59
N MET A 57 5.25 20.82 -1.39
CA MET A 57 4.10 21.71 -1.19
C MET A 57 4.25 22.55 0.07
N PHE A 58 4.77 21.98 1.16
CA PHE A 58 5.07 22.72 2.39
C PHE A 58 6.19 23.75 2.20
N SER A 59 7.21 23.46 1.40
CA SER A 59 8.29 24.41 1.13
C SER A 59 7.83 25.60 0.29
N LEU A 60 6.78 25.42 -0.54
CA LEU A 60 6.17 26.50 -1.31
C LEU A 60 5.23 27.37 -0.45
N ASP A 61 4.48 26.75 0.47
CA ASP A 61 3.59 27.45 1.39
C ASP A 61 3.64 26.80 2.80
N PRO A 62 4.45 27.34 3.72
CA PRO A 62 4.56 26.83 5.09
C PRO A 62 3.27 26.93 5.92
N SER A 63 2.29 27.72 5.48
CA SER A 63 0.97 27.79 6.15
C SER A 63 0.11 26.56 5.82
N ASN A 64 0.40 25.87 4.72
CA ASN A 64 -0.30 24.66 4.29
C ASN A 64 0.17 23.41 5.05
N GLN A 65 -0.14 23.36 6.35
CA GLN A 65 0.13 22.21 7.21
C GLN A 65 -0.57 20.92 6.73
N SER A 66 -1.65 21.05 5.94
CA SER A 66 -2.40 19.91 5.41
C SER A 66 -1.57 19.02 4.48
N ALA A 67 -0.56 19.59 3.81
CA ALA A 67 0.39 18.87 2.96
C ALA A 67 1.18 17.81 3.73
N LEU A 68 1.48 18.05 5.02
CA LEU A 68 2.25 17.15 5.87
C LEU A 68 1.41 16.06 6.55
N VAL A 69 0.08 16.22 6.62
CA VAL A 69 -0.82 15.26 7.30
C VAL A 69 -0.70 13.86 6.67
N HIS A 70 -0.70 13.79 5.34
CA HIS A 70 -0.58 12.53 4.62
C HIS A 70 0.84 11.97 4.71
N ALA A 71 1.87 12.82 4.56
CA ALA A 71 3.27 12.42 4.67
C ALA A 71 3.57 11.78 6.04
N ARG A 72 3.07 12.37 7.13
CA ARG A 72 3.23 11.85 8.49
C ARG A 72 2.61 10.46 8.66
N LYS A 73 1.46 10.20 8.04
CA LYS A 73 0.79 8.88 8.08
C LYS A 73 1.49 7.85 7.20
N VAL A 74 2.02 8.26 6.05
CA VAL A 74 2.72 7.37 5.11
C VAL A 74 4.02 6.84 5.70
N TRP A 75 4.78 7.68 6.41
CA TRP A 75 6.14 7.35 6.82
C TRP A 75 6.26 6.02 7.61
N PRO A 76 5.44 5.75 8.65
CA PRO A 76 5.47 4.46 9.34
C PRO A 76 5.15 3.27 8.43
N HIS A 77 4.20 3.42 7.50
CA HIS A 77 3.83 2.35 6.57
C HIS A 77 4.92 2.06 5.55
N LEU A 78 5.61 3.10 5.06
CA LEU A 78 6.76 2.93 4.17
C LEU A 78 7.86 2.15 4.88
N LEU A 79 8.22 2.54 6.11
CA LEU A 79 9.26 1.85 6.87
C LEU A 79 8.89 0.40 7.15
N HIS A 80 7.66 0.15 7.57
CA HIS A 80 7.14 -1.20 7.82
C HIS A 80 7.27 -2.08 6.58
N LEU A 81 6.76 -1.62 5.44
CA LEU A 81 6.79 -2.39 4.19
C LEU A 81 8.21 -2.56 3.64
N TRP A 82 9.08 -1.56 3.80
CA TRP A 82 10.48 -1.61 3.38
C TRP A 82 11.31 -2.63 4.16
N GLN A 83 10.99 -2.82 5.44
CA GLN A 83 11.72 -3.73 6.33
C GLN A 83 11.26 -5.19 6.21
N GLN A 84 10.11 -5.44 5.57
CA GLN A 84 9.59 -6.79 5.40
C GLN A 84 10.12 -7.50 4.14
N PRO A 85 10.39 -8.83 4.22
CA PRO A 85 10.61 -9.63 3.02
C PRO A 85 9.39 -9.59 2.11
N VAL A 86 9.61 -9.37 0.81
CA VAL A 86 8.56 -9.29 -0.20
C VAL A 86 7.68 -10.54 -0.20
N GLU A 87 8.28 -11.71 -0.02
CA GLU A 87 7.59 -13.00 0.02
C GLU A 87 6.61 -13.10 1.19
N SER A 88 6.94 -12.49 2.35
CA SER A 88 6.07 -12.44 3.52
C SER A 88 4.83 -11.59 3.26
N THR A 89 5.04 -10.42 2.65
CA THR A 89 3.97 -9.51 2.24
C THR A 89 3.05 -10.17 1.21
N LEU A 90 3.61 -10.76 0.14
CA LEU A 90 2.84 -11.45 -0.89
C LEU A 90 2.07 -12.66 -0.32
N SER A 91 2.67 -13.40 0.62
CA SER A 91 2.02 -14.53 1.29
C SER A 91 0.80 -14.08 2.10
N THR A 92 0.93 -12.97 2.84
CA THR A 92 -0.19 -12.37 3.58
C THR A 92 -1.33 -11.98 2.64
N TRP A 93 -1.02 -11.31 1.54
CA TRP A 93 -2.04 -10.91 0.56
C TRP A 93 -2.71 -12.11 -0.09
N ARG A 94 -1.93 -13.12 -0.48
CA ARG A 94 -2.44 -14.39 -1.04
C ARG A 94 -3.42 -15.05 -0.08
N GLN A 95 -3.07 -15.18 1.20
CA GLN A 95 -3.97 -15.77 2.20
C GLN A 95 -5.30 -15.00 2.30
N ILE A 96 -5.26 -13.67 2.32
CA ILE A 96 -6.44 -12.82 2.44
C ILE A 96 -7.35 -12.89 1.21
N VAL A 97 -6.76 -12.97 0.02
CA VAL A 97 -7.47 -13.09 -1.27
C VAL A 97 -8.14 -14.46 -1.37
N LEU A 98 -7.39 -15.54 -1.09
CA LEU A 98 -7.91 -16.90 -1.16
C LEU A 98 -9.03 -17.16 -0.14
N ARG A 99 -8.98 -16.56 1.06
CA ARG A 99 -10.07 -16.62 2.06
C ARG A 99 -11.40 -16.08 1.54
N ARG A 100 -11.39 -15.26 0.48
CA ARG A 100 -12.60 -14.73 -0.17
C ARG A 100 -13.04 -15.53 -1.39
N ASN A 101 -12.45 -16.71 -1.64
CA ASN A 101 -12.67 -17.53 -2.84
C ASN A 101 -12.35 -16.78 -4.14
N ILE A 102 -11.36 -15.88 -4.11
CA ILE A 102 -10.88 -15.15 -5.28
C ILE A 102 -9.55 -15.75 -5.72
N ALA A 103 -9.39 -15.94 -7.04
CA ALA A 103 -8.14 -16.45 -7.60
C ALA A 103 -6.99 -15.47 -7.33
N PHE A 104 -5.87 -15.98 -6.83
CA PHE A 104 -4.64 -15.23 -6.71
C PHE A 104 -3.68 -15.69 -7.82
N PRO A 105 -3.06 -14.78 -8.58
CA PRO A 105 -2.14 -15.15 -9.65
C PRO A 105 -0.96 -15.99 -9.12
N CYS A 106 -0.90 -17.23 -9.60
CA CYS A 106 0.10 -18.22 -9.23
C CYS A 106 0.50 -18.97 -10.51
N ASN A 107 1.30 -18.31 -11.36
CA ASN A 107 2.27 -18.87 -12.33
C ASN A 107 2.76 -17.76 -13.26
#